data_AF-A0AAP8N7H2-F1
#
_entry.id   AF-A0AAP8N7H2-F1
#
_cell.length_a   1.000
_cell.length_b   1.000
_cell.length_c   1.000
_cell.angle_alpha   90.00
_cell.angle_beta   90.00
_cell.angle_gamma   90.00
#
_symmetry.space_group_name_H-M   'P 1'
#
loop_
_entity.id
_entity.type
_entity.pdbx_description
1 polymer ?
#
loop_
_entity_poly.entity_id
_entity_poly.type
_entity_poly.pdbx_seq_one_letter_code
_entity_poly.pdbx_strand_id
1 'polypeptide(L)'
;VLFSYIEENCSIPFDRESLESKVSGVVQVKLGDPVLRESVEDYLIAAKQAGLKIGLASSSSRAWVEGFLKQMNIYDYFEVIKTKEDVSDVKPDPELYMKAIEALGIE
;
A
#
# COMPACT_ATOMS: atom_id res chain seq x y z
N VAL A 1 6.74 -0.35 -17.22
CA VAL A 1 8.04 -0.82 -16.68
C VAL A 1 8.05 -2.33 -16.47
N LEU A 2 7.31 -2.90 -15.51
CA LEU A 2 7.37 -4.36 -15.25
C LEU A 2 6.98 -5.22 -16.45
N PHE A 3 5.84 -4.97 -17.08
CA PHE A 3 5.40 -5.77 -18.23
C PHE A 3 6.32 -5.63 -19.43
N SER A 4 6.77 -4.41 -19.74
CA SER A 4 7.78 -4.15 -20.76
C SER A 4 9.07 -4.94 -20.48
N TYR A 5 9.53 -4.96 -19.23
CA TYR A 5 10.69 -5.75 -18.84
C TYR A 5 10.46 -7.26 -19.05
N ILE A 6 9.29 -7.78 -18.69
CA ILE A 6 8.95 -9.19 -18.91
C ILE A 6 8.90 -9.50 -20.42
N GLU A 7 8.30 -8.64 -21.23
CA GLU A 7 8.21 -8.81 -22.70
C GLU A 7 9.59 -8.80 -23.35
N GLU A 8 10.49 -7.91 -22.92
CA GLU A 8 11.86 -7.81 -23.45
C GLU A 8 12.76 -8.98 -23.03
N ASN A 9 12.50 -9.59 -21.88
CA ASN A 9 13.39 -10.61 -21.29
C ASN A 9 12.83 -12.03 -21.32
N CYS A 10 11.55 -12.21 -21.65
CA CYS A 10 10.91 -13.51 -21.72
C CYS A 10 10.75 -13.94 -23.18
N SER A 11 11.28 -15.12 -23.52
CA SER A 11 11.09 -15.71 -24.85
C SER A 11 9.72 -16.38 -25.04
N ILE A 12 8.88 -16.38 -24.00
CA ILE A 12 7.56 -17.03 -24.01
C ILE A 12 6.49 -15.94 -24.12
N PRO A 13 5.65 -15.97 -25.17
CA PRO A 13 4.49 -15.08 -25.26
C PRO A 13 3.56 -15.30 -24.07
N PHE A 14 3.08 -14.21 -23.49
CA PHE A 14 2.13 -14.26 -22.38
C PHE A 14 0.98 -13.30 -22.61
N ASP A 15 -0.18 -13.66 -22.09
CA ASP A 15 -1.31 -12.76 -22.00
C ASP A 15 -1.28 -12.05 -20.64
N ARG A 16 -1.38 -10.73 -20.66
CA ARG A 16 -1.25 -9.90 -19.47
C ARG A 16 -2.36 -10.16 -18.46
N GLU A 17 -3.60 -10.25 -18.95
CA GLU A 17 -4.77 -10.47 -18.08
C GLU A 17 -4.70 -11.83 -17.41
N SER A 18 -4.33 -12.88 -18.16
CA SER A 18 -4.11 -14.23 -17.62
C SER A 18 -2.98 -14.26 -16.59
N LEU A 19 -1.88 -13.53 -16.82
CA LEU A 19 -0.76 -13.46 -15.88
C LEU A 19 -1.18 -12.74 -14.60
N GLU A 20 -1.82 -11.57 -14.70
CA GLU A 20 -2.33 -10.81 -13.56
C GLU A 20 -3.32 -11.64 -12.74
N SER A 21 -4.24 -12.36 -13.39
CA SER A 21 -5.18 -13.27 -12.74
C SER A 21 -4.48 -14.40 -11.97
N LYS A 22 -3.49 -15.06 -12.59
CA LYS A 22 -2.69 -16.11 -11.92
C LYS A 22 -1.89 -15.57 -10.75
N VAL A 23 -1.26 -14.40 -10.91
CA VAL A 23 -0.49 -13.75 -9.84
C VAL A 23 -1.40 -13.40 -8.68
N SER A 24 -2.57 -12.83 -8.94
CA SER A 24 -3.57 -12.51 -7.92
C SER A 24 -3.96 -13.75 -7.11
N GLY A 25 -4.25 -14.87 -7.78
CA GLY A 25 -4.57 -16.13 -7.11
C GLY A 25 -3.41 -16.67 -6.24
N VAL A 26 -2.18 -16.61 -6.74
CA VAL A 26 -0.99 -17.03 -5.97
C VAL A 26 -0.77 -16.12 -4.76
N VAL A 27 -0.93 -14.80 -4.94
CA VAL A 27 -0.77 -13.81 -3.86
C VAL A 27 -1.81 -14.04 -2.78
N GLN A 28 -3.08 -14.28 -3.13
CA GLN A 28 -4.14 -14.57 -2.18
C GLN A 28 -3.83 -15.84 -1.36
N VAL A 29 -3.41 -16.92 -2.02
CA VAL A 29 -3.05 -18.18 -1.34
C VAL A 29 -1.85 -17.99 -0.41
N LYS A 30 -0.83 -17.25 -0.84
CA LYS A 30 0.40 -17.04 -0.05
C LYS A 30 0.22 -16.08 1.12
N LEU A 31 -0.65 -15.08 0.98
CA LEU A 31 -0.93 -14.13 2.06
C LEU A 31 -1.70 -14.80 3.20
N GLY A 32 -2.57 -15.75 2.89
CA GLY A 32 -3.36 -16.45 3.90
C GLY A 32 -4.16 -15.48 4.77
N ASP A 33 -3.98 -15.59 6.09
CA ASP A 33 -4.51 -14.63 7.06
C ASP A 33 -3.35 -13.79 7.63
N PRO A 34 -3.02 -12.66 6.99
CA PRO A 34 -1.90 -11.86 7.42
C PRO A 34 -2.17 -11.25 8.80
N VAL A 35 -1.20 -11.45 9.69
CA VAL A 35 -1.20 -10.84 11.01
C VAL A 35 -0.39 -9.56 11.01
N LEU A 36 -0.75 -8.64 11.90
CA LEU A 36 0.04 -7.45 12.14
C LEU A 36 1.45 -7.85 12.61
N ARG A 37 2.48 -7.13 12.18
CA ARG A 37 3.83 -7.34 12.69
C ARG A 37 3.87 -6.99 14.18
N GLU A 38 4.67 -7.74 14.92
CA GLU A 38 4.88 -7.54 16.36
C GLU A 38 5.14 -6.07 16.69
N SER A 39 4.46 -5.59 17.73
CA SER A 39 4.53 -4.22 18.26
C SER A 39 4.12 -3.07 17.33
N VAL A 40 3.66 -3.32 16.10
CA VAL A 40 3.20 -2.21 15.23
C VAL A 40 2.01 -1.47 15.86
N GLU A 41 1.08 -2.18 16.48
CA GLU A 41 -0.04 -1.54 17.18
C GLU A 41 0.44 -0.71 18.37
N ASP A 42 1.40 -1.22 19.15
CA ASP A 42 2.00 -0.47 20.27
C ASP A 42 2.60 0.86 19.81
N TYR A 43 3.29 0.88 18.65
CA TYR A 43 3.81 2.12 18.06
C TYR A 43 2.71 3.09 17.64
N LEU A 44 1.62 2.59 17.04
CA LEU A 44 0.48 3.42 16.64
C LEU A 44 -0.20 4.03 17.89
N ILE A 45 -0.41 3.22 18.93
CA ILE A 45 -0.95 3.68 20.22
C ILE A 45 -0.04 4.74 20.85
N ALA A 46 1.27 4.47 20.94
CA ALA A 46 2.23 5.39 21.54
C ALA A 46 2.28 6.73 20.78
N ALA A 47 2.24 6.70 19.45
CA ALA A 47 2.20 7.92 18.64
C ALA A 47 0.93 8.74 18.92
N LYS A 48 -0.24 8.09 19.01
CA LYS A 48 -1.50 8.76 19.35
C LYS A 48 -1.49 9.33 20.76
N GLN A 49 -0.96 8.59 21.75
CA GLN A 49 -0.81 9.06 23.13
C GLN A 49 0.13 10.26 23.24
N ALA A 50 1.15 10.35 22.38
CA ALA A 50 2.05 11.49 22.27
C ALA A 50 1.43 12.69 21.52
N GLY A 51 0.18 12.59 21.04
CA GLY A 51 -0.49 13.65 20.29
C GLY A 51 0.00 13.80 18.84
N LEU A 52 0.67 12.78 18.30
CA LEU A 52 1.12 12.79 16.90
C LEU A 52 -0.02 12.42 15.95
N LYS A 53 -0.04 13.04 14.77
CA LYS A 53 -0.86 12.59 13.64
C LYS A 53 -0.09 11.53 12.86
N ILE A 54 -0.81 10.58 12.27
CA ILE A 54 -0.28 9.43 11.54
C ILE A 54 -0.84 9.45 10.10
N GLY A 55 0.06 9.63 9.13
CA GLY A 55 -0.25 9.50 7.72
C GLY A 55 0.35 8.22 7.12
N LEU A 56 -0.38 7.59 6.21
CA LEU A 56 0.10 6.45 5.42
C LEU A 56 0.22 6.83 3.95
N ALA A 57 1.38 6.53 3.34
CA ALA A 57 1.64 6.72 1.92
C ALA A 57 2.08 5.40 1.27
N SER A 58 1.28 4.87 0.33
CA SER A 58 1.45 3.56 -0.28
C SER A 58 1.36 3.59 -1.81
N SER A 59 2.20 2.81 -2.50
CA SER A 59 2.12 2.61 -3.96
C SER A 59 1.10 1.53 -4.35
N SER A 60 0.46 0.88 -3.37
CA SER A 60 -0.61 -0.09 -3.61
C SER A 60 -1.95 0.60 -3.80
N SER A 61 -2.94 -0.15 -4.31
CA SER A 61 -4.31 0.38 -4.46
C SER A 61 -4.97 0.67 -3.11
N ARG A 62 -5.88 1.64 -3.12
CA ARG A 62 -6.76 1.91 -1.98
C ARG A 62 -7.49 0.68 -1.47
N ALA A 63 -8.10 -0.09 -2.37
CA ALA A 63 -8.82 -1.31 -2.01
C ALA A 63 -7.93 -2.32 -1.26
N TRP A 64 -6.67 -2.46 -1.69
CA TRP A 64 -5.70 -3.33 -1.03
C TRP A 64 -5.33 -2.81 0.35
N VAL A 65 -4.91 -1.54 0.42
CA VAL A 65 -4.42 -0.93 1.66
C VAL A 65 -5.52 -0.89 2.71
N GLU A 66 -6.67 -0.29 2.40
CA GLU A 66 -7.76 -0.16 3.37
C GLU A 66 -8.34 -1.51 3.78
N GLY A 67 -8.38 -2.49 2.87
CA GLY A 67 -8.85 -3.84 3.16
C GLY A 67 -8.03 -4.49 4.28
N PHE A 68 -6.70 -4.48 4.16
CA PHE A 68 -5.83 -5.05 5.20
C PHE A 68 -5.84 -4.25 6.49
N LEU A 69 -5.84 -2.91 6.42
CA LEU A 69 -5.90 -2.09 7.63
C LEU A 69 -7.20 -2.34 8.42
N LYS A 70 -8.33 -2.50 7.74
CA LYS A 70 -9.63 -2.82 8.35
C LYS A 70 -9.64 -4.25 8.91
N GLN A 71 -9.13 -5.22 8.16
CA GLN A 71 -9.00 -6.61 8.64
C GLN A 71 -8.15 -6.70 9.92
N MET A 72 -7.09 -5.88 10.01
CA MET A 72 -6.20 -5.82 11.18
C MET A 72 -6.68 -4.85 12.27
N ASN A 73 -7.86 -4.23 12.12
CA ASN A 73 -8.43 -3.24 13.05
C ASN A 73 -7.53 -2.03 13.34
N ILE A 74 -6.65 -1.64 12.41
CA ILE A 74 -5.74 -0.49 12.56
C ILE A 74 -6.06 0.68 11.62
N TYR A 75 -7.14 0.60 10.85
CA TYR A 75 -7.52 1.65 9.91
C TYR A 75 -7.70 3.02 10.58
N ASP A 76 -8.36 3.07 11.73
CA ASP A 76 -8.73 4.31 12.42
C ASP A 76 -7.55 5.01 13.11
N TYR A 77 -6.36 4.40 13.16
CA TYR A 77 -5.16 5.08 13.65
C TYR A 77 -4.64 6.14 12.67
N PHE A 78 -5.00 6.06 11.39
CA PHE A 78 -4.48 6.93 10.34
C PHE A 78 -5.46 8.06 10.02
N GLU A 79 -5.04 9.32 10.21
CA GLU A 79 -5.82 10.48 9.79
C GLU A 79 -5.82 10.66 8.27
N VAL A 80 -4.74 10.23 7.61
CA VAL A 80 -4.55 10.40 6.17
C VAL A 80 -4.01 9.11 5.57
N ILE A 81 -4.64 8.67 4.48
CA ILE A 81 -4.17 7.55 3.65
C ILE A 81 -4.08 8.02 2.20
N LYS A 82 -2.86 8.02 1.66
CA LYS A 82 -2.55 8.25 0.24
C LYS A 82 -2.07 6.96 -0.41
N THR A 83 -2.68 6.65 -1.54
CA THR A 83 -2.52 5.43 -2.33
C THR A 83 -2.17 5.78 -3.77
N LYS A 84 -1.89 4.79 -4.61
CA LYS A 84 -1.56 5.07 -6.02
C LYS A 84 -2.64 5.85 -6.76
N GLU A 85 -3.90 5.76 -6.34
CA GLU A 85 -5.01 6.50 -6.93
C GLU A 85 -5.01 8.00 -6.58
N ASP A 86 -4.18 8.44 -5.63
CA ASP A 86 -4.10 9.83 -5.17
C ASP A 86 -2.97 10.65 -5.81
N VAL A 87 -2.19 10.03 -6.69
CA VAL A 87 -0.99 10.61 -7.31
C VAL A 87 -0.89 10.26 -8.79
N SER A 88 -0.11 11.03 -9.52
CA SER A 88 0.19 10.74 -10.92
C SER A 88 1.27 9.66 -11.03
N ASP A 89 2.30 9.79 -10.21
CA ASP A 89 3.41 8.85 -10.14
C ASP A 89 3.59 8.29 -8.72
N VAL A 90 3.76 6.97 -8.62
CA VAL A 90 4.08 6.31 -7.35
C VAL A 90 5.60 6.34 -7.09
N LYS A 91 6.00 5.97 -5.85
CA LYS A 91 7.39 5.83 -5.43
C LYS A 91 8.27 5.17 -6.51
N PRO A 92 9.49 5.67 -6.78
CA PRO A 92 10.28 6.58 -5.94
C PRO A 92 9.93 8.06 -6.06
N ASP A 93 8.94 8.43 -6.88
CA ASP A 93 8.43 9.81 -6.90
C ASP A 93 7.95 10.26 -5.51
N PRO A 94 8.27 11.49 -5.05
CA PRO A 94 7.91 11.97 -3.72
C PRO A 94 6.43 12.41 -3.58
N GLU A 95 5.66 12.53 -4.67
CA GLU A 95 4.29 13.08 -4.68
C GLU A 95 3.41 12.47 -3.60
N LEU A 96 3.50 11.14 -3.39
CA LEU A 96 2.75 10.42 -2.36
C LEU A 96 2.98 10.96 -0.95
N TYR A 97 4.24 11.24 -0.60
CA TYR A 97 4.60 11.77 0.70
C TYR A 97 4.19 13.23 0.83
N MET A 98 4.39 14.03 -0.21
CA MET A 98 4.00 15.44 -0.22
C MET A 98 2.48 15.60 -0.05
N LYS A 99 1.69 14.78 -0.76
CA LYS A 99 0.22 14.76 -0.63
C LYS A 99 -0.25 14.26 0.73
N ALA A 100 0.50 13.37 1.36
CA ALA A 100 0.18 12.91 2.72
C ALA A 100 0.45 14.03 3.75
N ILE A 101 1.60 14.71 3.66
CA ILE A 101 1.97 15.84 4.52
C ILE A 101 0.98 16.99 4.36
N GLU A 102 0.66 17.38 3.12
CA GLU A 102 -0.33 18.41 2.79
C GLU A 102 -1.69 18.09 3.45
N ALA A 103 -2.17 16.86 3.30
CA ALA A 103 -3.45 16.45 3.88
C ALA A 103 -3.44 16.34 5.42
N LEU A 104 -2.26 16.12 6.03
CA LEU A 104 -2.12 16.16 7.49
C LEU A 104 -2.12 17.60 8.02
N GLY A 105 -1.94 18.60 7.15
CA GLY A 105 -1.85 20.02 7.52
C GLY A 105 -0.60 20.31 8.34
N ILE A 106 0.54 19.76 7.93
CA ILE A 106 1.85 19.95 8.58
C ILE A 106 2.73 20.70 7.57
N GLU A 107 3.42 21.76 8.01
CA GLU A 107 4.39 22.54 7.22
C GLU A 107 5.83 22.07 7.48
#